data_AF-A0A832HCV5-F1
#
_entry.id   AF-A0A832HCV5-F1
#
_cell.length_a   1.000
_cell.length_b   1.000
_cell.length_c   1.000
_cell.angle_alpha   90.00
_cell.angle_beta   90.00
_cell.angle_gamma   90.00
#
_symmetry.space_group_name_H-M   'P 1'
#
loop_
_entity.id
_entity.type
_entity.pdbx_description
1 polymer ?
#
loop_
_entity_poly.entity_id
_entity_poly.type
_entity_poly.pdbx_seq_one_letter_code
_entity_poly.pdbx_strand_id
1 'polypeptide(L)'
;MLTRTSLLRHFCSVLPKSAPRKPPNSSPASIPERCASAWPTISRRPGTEKKPKTRNPGSPRSRTLNSRPPPAKGFPVPPPVPSCKAASAGALSNSMNSPLSIVQALLSLITAACVLLLLAMVHRLETRLDEANPKPKKAHFAGHSYLLVPTPMTWEDAQAHALQKGGHLAVPNSEEENAFIARMVRDAGVFEAVWLGITDKEEEGVWKAVTSENLAFRNWFMGEPNGRHFENYANLGWSSPETWNDASAHARHAFVIEFAK
;
A
#
# COMPACT_ATOMS: atom_id res chain seq x y z
N MET A 1 67.63 -24.96 40.80
CA MET A 1 67.74 -23.83 41.75
C MET A 1 66.62 -22.83 41.45
N LEU A 2 65.71 -22.63 42.41
CA LEU A 2 64.92 -21.43 42.77
C LEU A 2 64.36 -20.55 41.62
N THR A 3 63.08 -20.60 41.24
CA THR A 3 61.85 -19.97 41.84
C THR A 3 61.84 -18.44 42.03
N ARG A 4 60.88 -17.78 41.37
CA ARG A 4 59.99 -16.65 41.82
C ARG A 4 59.46 -15.91 40.57
N THR A 5 58.23 -16.07 40.08
CA THR A 5 56.92 -15.62 40.62
C THR A 5 56.95 -14.26 41.32
N SER A 6 56.32 -13.25 40.70
CA SER A 6 55.68 -12.14 41.40
C SER A 6 54.36 -11.81 40.70
N LEU A 7 53.28 -12.36 41.28
CA LEU A 7 51.92 -11.89 41.15
C LEU A 7 51.76 -10.69 42.09
N LEU A 8 51.16 -9.61 41.61
CA LEU A 8 50.55 -8.60 42.47
C LEU A 8 49.05 -8.54 42.15
N ARG A 9 48.28 -9.11 43.08
CA ARG A 9 46.83 -8.95 43.22
C ARG A 9 46.58 -8.12 44.47
N HIS A 10 45.55 -7.27 44.34
CA HIS A 10 44.70 -6.69 45.39
C HIS A 10 45.20 -5.44 46.12
N PHE A 11 44.43 -4.36 46.01
CA PHE A 11 43.54 -3.95 47.11
C PHE A 11 42.32 -3.17 46.59
N CYS A 12 41.15 -3.54 47.12
CA CYS A 12 39.85 -2.90 46.93
C CYS A 12 39.83 -1.47 47.49
N SER A 13 39.03 -0.60 46.86
CA SER A 13 38.40 0.53 47.55
C SER A 13 36.99 0.70 47.01
N VAL A 14 36.05 0.17 47.79
CA VAL A 14 34.61 0.34 47.68
C VAL A 14 34.29 1.80 47.96
N LEU A 15 33.62 2.50 47.04
CA LEU A 15 32.98 3.78 47.31
C LEU A 15 31.46 3.59 47.44
N PRO A 16 30.81 4.22 48.44
CA PRO A 16 29.46 3.88 48.84
C PRO A 16 28.36 4.50 47.96
N LYS A 17 27.26 3.75 47.87
CA LYS A 17 25.97 4.12 47.28
C LYS A 17 25.39 5.36 47.98
N SER A 18 25.05 6.40 47.22
CA SER A 18 24.14 7.47 47.65
C SER A 18 22.71 7.13 47.21
N ALA A 19 21.79 7.16 48.17
CA ALA A 19 20.37 6.87 48.00
C ALA A 19 19.63 8.02 47.28
N PRO A 20 18.55 7.74 46.51
CA PRO A 20 17.72 8.78 45.91
C PRO A 20 16.80 9.44 46.95
N ARG A 21 16.72 10.77 46.89
CA ARG A 21 15.79 11.61 47.68
C ARG A 21 14.39 11.50 47.07
N LYS A 22 13.38 11.24 47.90
CA LYS A 22 11.95 11.36 47.54
C LYS A 22 11.55 12.84 47.39
N PRO A 23 10.80 13.24 46.34
CA PRO A 23 10.05 14.48 46.35
C PRO A 23 8.67 14.31 47.04
N PRO A 24 8.10 15.37 47.61
CA PRO A 24 6.91 15.31 48.44
C PRO A 24 5.59 15.29 47.66
N ASN A 25 4.60 14.62 48.25
CA ASN A 25 3.18 14.66 47.89
C ASN A 25 2.64 16.09 47.77
N SER A 26 1.89 16.37 46.70
CA SER A 26 0.79 17.33 46.74
C SER A 26 -0.30 16.99 45.70
N SER A 27 -1.45 16.58 46.22
CA SER A 27 -2.80 16.88 45.70
C SER A 27 -3.43 17.84 46.73
N PRO A 28 -4.51 18.63 46.45
CA PRO A 28 -5.61 18.34 45.51
C PRO A 28 -6.18 19.55 44.74
N ALA A 29 -7.02 19.31 43.73
CA ALA A 29 -8.12 20.22 43.37
C ALA A 29 -9.16 19.50 42.49
N SER A 30 -10.42 19.80 42.76
CA SER A 30 -11.64 19.13 42.32
C SER A 30 -12.38 19.99 41.27
N ILE A 31 -12.90 19.37 40.18
CA ILE A 31 -14.27 19.49 39.57
C ILE A 31 -14.71 20.90 39.02
N PRO A 32 -15.51 21.08 37.92
CA PRO A 32 -16.64 20.22 37.45
C PRO A 32 -16.85 19.93 35.94
N GLU A 33 -17.73 18.93 35.71
CA GLU A 33 -18.78 18.71 34.67
C GLU A 33 -18.69 19.45 33.30
N ARG A 34 -19.04 18.90 32.12
CA ARG A 34 -20.25 18.16 31.71
C ARG A 34 -20.19 17.89 30.18
N CYS A 35 -21.14 17.06 29.67
CA CYS A 35 -21.49 16.76 28.26
C CYS A 35 -20.71 15.60 27.63
N ALA A 36 -21.29 14.56 27.00
CA ALA A 36 -22.60 14.45 26.38
C ALA A 36 -23.10 12.98 26.24
N SER A 37 -24.42 12.82 26.41
CA SER A 37 -25.37 11.96 25.67
C SER A 37 -25.03 10.50 25.29
N ALA A 38 -25.75 9.59 25.95
CA ALA A 38 -26.04 8.22 25.54
C ALA A 38 -27.10 8.14 24.44
N TRP A 39 -26.95 7.21 23.48
CA TRP A 39 -28.01 6.61 22.63
C TRP A 39 -27.61 5.15 22.26
N PRO A 40 -28.56 4.29 21.83
CA PRO A 40 -28.78 3.01 22.51
C PRO A 40 -28.34 1.74 21.77
N THR A 41 -28.27 0.68 22.57
CA THR A 41 -28.26 -0.74 22.23
C THR A 41 -29.39 -1.12 21.26
N ILE A 42 -29.06 -1.73 20.13
CA ILE A 42 -30.00 -2.55 19.36
C ILE A 42 -29.51 -3.99 19.34
N SER A 43 -30.30 -4.84 19.98
CA SER A 43 -30.28 -6.28 19.85
C SER A 43 -31.18 -6.70 18.69
N ARG A 44 -30.78 -7.70 17.90
CA ARG A 44 -31.64 -8.77 17.36
C ARG A 44 -30.83 -9.86 16.65
N ARG A 45 -31.25 -11.11 16.90
CA ARG A 45 -30.70 -12.40 16.41
C ARG A 45 -31.35 -12.83 15.05
N PRO A 46 -31.37 -14.13 14.64
CA PRO A 46 -30.67 -14.62 13.45
C PRO A 46 -31.63 -15.10 12.33
N GLY A 47 -31.10 -15.29 11.12
CA GLY A 47 -31.83 -15.89 10.00
C GLY A 47 -31.06 -17.07 9.40
N THR A 48 -31.70 -18.24 9.39
CA THR A 48 -31.25 -19.54 8.87
C THR A 48 -31.64 -19.78 7.41
N GLU A 49 -31.04 -20.82 6.81
CA GLU A 49 -31.40 -21.54 5.55
C GLU A 49 -30.90 -20.95 4.23
N LYS A 50 -30.46 -21.70 3.20
CA LYS A 50 -30.48 -23.14 2.84
C LYS A 50 -29.45 -23.43 1.73
N LYS A 51 -28.95 -24.68 1.66
CA LYS A 51 -28.07 -25.27 0.62
C LYS A 51 -28.90 -26.13 -0.36
N PRO A 52 -28.47 -26.37 -1.62
CA PRO A 52 -28.16 -27.78 -2.05
C PRO A 52 -26.98 -27.87 -3.08
N LYS A 53 -25.92 -28.70 -2.88
CA LYS A 53 -25.67 -30.10 -3.38
C LYS A 53 -25.90 -30.30 -4.90
N THR A 54 -24.87 -30.20 -5.74
CA THR A 54 -23.95 -31.26 -6.28
C THR A 54 -24.58 -32.40 -7.10
N ARG A 55 -24.18 -32.54 -8.37
CA ARG A 55 -23.92 -33.84 -9.03
C ARG A 55 -23.02 -33.68 -10.27
N ASN A 56 -22.14 -34.65 -10.48
CA ASN A 56 -21.10 -34.78 -11.51
C ASN A 56 -21.34 -36.11 -12.29
N PRO A 57 -20.43 -36.61 -13.16
CA PRO A 57 -20.34 -36.45 -14.63
C PRO A 57 -20.61 -37.75 -15.43
N GLY A 58 -20.51 -37.70 -16.77
CA GLY A 58 -20.40 -38.90 -17.62
C GLY A 58 -20.38 -38.68 -19.15
N SER A 59 -19.23 -38.93 -19.78
CA SER A 59 -19.03 -39.31 -21.21
C SER A 59 -19.29 -40.84 -21.37
N PRO A 60 -19.22 -41.58 -22.54
CA PRO A 60 -18.48 -41.31 -23.80
C PRO A 60 -19.02 -41.87 -25.16
N ARG A 61 -18.33 -41.44 -26.25
CA ARG A 61 -17.94 -42.07 -27.56
C ARG A 61 -18.79 -43.11 -28.35
N SER A 62 -19.06 -42.74 -29.62
CA SER A 62 -18.82 -43.38 -30.94
C SER A 62 -18.92 -44.92 -31.19
N ARG A 63 -19.74 -45.33 -32.18
CA ARG A 63 -19.35 -46.19 -33.34
C ARG A 63 -20.46 -46.44 -34.39
N THR A 64 -20.11 -46.18 -35.66
CA THR A 64 -20.36 -46.93 -36.94
C THR A 64 -21.65 -47.74 -37.19
N LEU A 65 -22.23 -47.60 -38.39
CA LEU A 65 -22.55 -48.72 -39.31
C LEU A 65 -22.98 -48.27 -40.73
N ASN A 66 -22.52 -49.03 -41.72
CA ASN A 66 -22.77 -48.95 -43.16
C ASN A 66 -24.16 -49.50 -43.55
N SER A 67 -24.78 -48.99 -44.63
CA SER A 67 -25.57 -49.82 -45.58
C SER A 67 -26.12 -49.06 -46.81
N ARG A 68 -25.80 -49.60 -48.00
CA ARG A 68 -26.37 -49.56 -49.38
C ARG A 68 -27.49 -48.56 -49.81
N PRO A 69 -27.53 -48.16 -51.11
CA PRO A 69 -28.56 -47.29 -51.70
C PRO A 69 -29.67 -48.06 -52.47
N PRO A 70 -30.85 -47.43 -52.67
CA PRO A 70 -31.73 -47.71 -53.83
C PRO A 70 -32.26 -46.39 -54.48
N PRO A 71 -33.10 -46.41 -55.54
CA PRO A 71 -32.77 -45.96 -56.88
C PRO A 71 -33.28 -44.55 -57.25
N ALA A 72 -32.79 -44.07 -58.40
CA ALA A 72 -33.09 -42.80 -59.04
C ALA A 72 -34.60 -42.55 -59.23
N LYS A 73 -35.03 -41.34 -58.84
CA LYS A 73 -36.28 -40.70 -59.29
C LYS A 73 -35.93 -39.36 -59.93
N GLY A 74 -36.52 -39.12 -61.10
CA GLY A 74 -36.22 -38.00 -61.97
C GLY A 74 -36.60 -36.62 -61.43
N PHE A 75 -35.74 -35.67 -61.79
CA PHE A 75 -35.90 -34.24 -62.13
C PHE A 75 -36.91 -33.37 -61.38
N PRO A 76 -36.45 -32.20 -60.93
CA PRO A 76 -36.74 -30.98 -61.69
C PRO A 76 -35.46 -30.30 -62.22
N VAL A 77 -35.57 -29.75 -63.43
CA VAL A 77 -34.58 -28.87 -64.05
C VAL A 77 -34.31 -27.67 -63.12
N PRO A 78 -33.04 -27.29 -62.87
CA PRO A 78 -32.73 -26.14 -62.03
C PRO A 78 -33.21 -24.84 -62.69
N PRO A 79 -33.63 -23.82 -61.92
CA PRO A 79 -33.92 -22.50 -62.45
C PRO A 79 -32.67 -21.92 -63.14
N PRO A 80 -32.84 -21.04 -64.14
CA PRO A 80 -31.73 -20.44 -64.85
C PRO A 80 -30.79 -19.75 -63.85
N VAL A 81 -29.52 -20.15 -63.88
CA VAL A 81 -28.45 -19.45 -63.18
C VAL A 81 -28.49 -17.97 -63.57
N PRO A 82 -28.44 -17.02 -62.62
CA PRO A 82 -28.23 -15.63 -62.98
C PRO A 82 -26.91 -15.59 -63.75
N SER A 83 -27.00 -15.17 -65.02
CA SER A 83 -25.84 -14.87 -65.84
C SER A 83 -24.88 -14.06 -64.98
N CYS A 84 -23.66 -14.59 -64.78
CA CYS A 84 -22.55 -13.80 -64.30
C CYS A 84 -22.36 -12.68 -65.33
N LYS A 85 -23.06 -11.55 -65.13
CA LYS A 85 -22.51 -10.28 -65.53
C LYS A 85 -21.18 -10.25 -64.82
N ALA A 86 -20.11 -10.45 -65.59
CA ALA A 86 -18.80 -10.03 -65.16
C ALA A 86 -19.03 -8.64 -64.58
N ALA A 87 -18.90 -8.51 -63.26
CA ALA A 87 -18.60 -7.22 -62.69
C ALA A 87 -17.38 -6.81 -63.50
N SER A 88 -17.56 -5.85 -64.40
CA SER A 88 -16.42 -5.16 -64.97
C SER A 88 -15.58 -4.86 -63.76
N ALA A 89 -14.36 -5.40 -63.72
CA ALA A 89 -13.34 -4.87 -62.86
C ALA A 89 -13.32 -3.39 -63.25
N GLY A 90 -14.06 -2.58 -62.48
CA GLY A 90 -13.95 -1.15 -62.52
C GLY A 90 -12.50 -1.00 -62.16
N ALA A 91 -11.68 -0.74 -63.18
CA ALA A 91 -10.32 -0.35 -62.98
C ALA A 91 -10.43 0.78 -61.97
N LEU A 92 -10.08 0.51 -60.72
CA LEU A 92 -9.68 1.54 -59.79
C LEU A 92 -8.40 2.06 -60.43
N SER A 93 -8.57 2.91 -61.46
CA SER A 93 -7.50 3.76 -61.92
C SER A 93 -7.21 4.58 -60.68
N ASN A 94 -6.15 4.20 -60.00
CA ASN A 94 -5.58 4.97 -58.91
C ASN A 94 -5.23 6.33 -59.50
N SER A 95 -6.20 7.24 -59.50
CA SER A 95 -6.01 8.66 -59.68
C SER A 95 -5.42 9.20 -58.38
N MET A 96 -4.28 8.64 -57.99
CA MET A 96 -3.53 9.07 -56.80
C MET A 96 -2.69 10.32 -57.06
N ASN A 97 -2.79 10.90 -58.27
CA ASN A 97 -1.93 11.99 -58.72
C ASN A 97 -2.71 13.29 -58.99
N SER A 98 -3.94 13.43 -58.49
CA SER A 98 -4.56 14.75 -58.48
C SER A 98 -3.82 15.62 -57.45
N PRO A 99 -3.43 16.87 -57.78
CA PRO A 99 -2.71 17.74 -56.85
C PRO A 99 -3.50 17.95 -55.55
N LEU A 100 -4.84 17.89 -55.61
CA LEU A 100 -5.72 17.96 -54.45
C LEU A 100 -5.62 16.73 -53.54
N SER A 101 -5.53 15.52 -54.12
CA SER A 101 -5.36 14.27 -53.36
C SER A 101 -4.01 14.23 -52.63
N ILE A 102 -2.96 14.77 -53.25
CA ILE A 102 -1.64 14.88 -52.64
C ILE A 102 -1.66 15.88 -51.48
N VAL A 103 -2.27 17.06 -51.66
CA VAL A 103 -2.39 18.07 -50.60
C VAL A 103 -3.22 17.55 -49.41
N GLN A 104 -4.31 16.82 -49.68
CA GLN A 104 -5.13 16.21 -48.62
C GLN A 104 -4.38 15.12 -47.86
N ALA A 105 -3.61 14.28 -48.56
CA ALA A 105 -2.76 13.27 -47.92
C ALA A 105 -1.67 13.91 -47.04
N LEU A 106 -1.01 14.97 -47.52
CA LEU A 106 -0.01 15.70 -46.75
C LEU A 106 -0.62 16.40 -45.53
N LEU A 107 -1.78 17.03 -45.67
CA LEU A 107 -2.49 17.64 -44.54
C LEU A 107 -2.91 16.58 -43.51
N SER A 108 -3.36 15.41 -43.96
CA SER A 108 -3.69 14.29 -43.05
C SER A 108 -2.47 13.76 -42.32
N LEU A 109 -1.30 13.74 -42.97
CA LEU A 109 -0.04 13.32 -42.36
C LEU A 109 0.48 14.36 -41.36
N ILE A 110 0.41 15.65 -41.71
CA ILE A 110 0.79 16.75 -40.83
C ILE A 110 -0.11 16.79 -39.61
N THR A 111 -1.42 16.68 -39.79
CA THR A 111 -2.38 16.66 -38.67
C THR A 111 -2.16 15.43 -37.79
N ALA A 112 -1.94 14.24 -38.38
CA ALA A 112 -1.60 13.04 -37.61
C ALA A 112 -0.30 13.21 -36.81
N ALA A 113 0.75 13.77 -37.42
CA ALA A 113 2.01 14.05 -36.75
C ALA A 113 1.84 15.08 -35.61
N CYS A 114 1.09 16.15 -35.83
CA CYS A 114 0.76 17.13 -34.80
C CYS A 114 0.00 16.50 -33.63
N VAL A 115 -1.01 15.66 -33.91
CA VAL A 115 -1.76 14.95 -32.88
C VAL A 115 -0.83 14.02 -32.08
N LEU A 116 0.04 13.26 -32.74
CA LEU A 116 1.00 12.40 -32.05
C LEU A 116 1.99 13.18 -31.19
N LEU A 117 2.50 14.33 -31.67
CA LEU A 117 3.38 15.21 -30.90
C LEU A 117 2.66 15.83 -29.70
N LEU A 118 1.41 16.26 -29.86
CA LEU A 118 0.60 16.79 -28.76
C LEU A 118 0.29 15.70 -27.74
N LEU A 119 -0.08 14.49 -28.16
CA LEU A 119 -0.30 13.35 -27.25
C LEU A 119 0.97 12.98 -26.50
N ALA A 120 2.13 12.96 -27.17
CA ALA A 120 3.41 12.70 -26.52
C ALA A 120 3.78 13.82 -25.52
N MET A 121 3.46 15.08 -25.84
CA MET A 121 3.66 16.21 -24.93
C MET A 121 2.73 16.13 -23.72
N VAL A 122 1.44 15.86 -23.92
CA VAL A 122 0.46 15.68 -22.84
C VAL A 122 0.86 14.51 -21.95
N HIS A 123 1.22 13.36 -22.53
CA HIS A 123 1.69 12.21 -21.76
C HIS A 123 2.95 12.56 -20.95
N ARG A 124 3.92 13.27 -21.55
CA ARG A 124 5.13 13.75 -20.85
C ARG A 124 4.81 14.72 -19.72
N LEU A 125 3.80 15.57 -19.87
CA LEU A 125 3.34 16.47 -18.82
C LEU A 125 2.65 15.70 -17.69
N GLU A 126 1.85 14.70 -18.02
CA GLU A 126 1.13 13.89 -17.06
C GLU A 126 2.09 12.99 -16.25
N THR A 127 3.10 12.40 -16.90
CA THR A 127 4.18 11.68 -16.20
C THR A 127 4.98 12.60 -15.27
N ARG A 128 5.25 13.85 -15.70
CA ARG A 128 5.95 14.84 -14.86
C ARG A 128 5.09 15.27 -13.66
N LEU A 129 3.78 15.36 -13.85
CA LEU A 129 2.85 15.70 -12.77
C LEU A 129 2.79 14.57 -11.73
N ASP A 130 2.77 13.31 -12.18
CA ASP A 130 2.80 12.14 -11.31
C ASP A 130 4.14 11.96 -10.58
N GLU A 131 5.27 12.25 -11.24
CA GLU A 131 6.59 12.30 -10.58
C GLU A 131 6.69 13.45 -9.56
N ALA A 132 6.11 14.61 -9.87
CA ALA A 132 6.12 15.77 -8.99
C ALA A 132 5.17 15.65 -7.79
N ASN A 133 4.17 14.76 -7.86
CA ASN A 133 3.21 14.53 -6.78
C ASN A 133 2.94 13.02 -6.62
N PRO A 134 3.86 12.28 -5.98
CA PRO A 134 3.72 10.83 -5.83
C PRO A 134 2.40 10.52 -5.15
N LYS A 135 1.50 9.84 -5.89
CA LYS A 135 0.19 9.45 -5.39
C LYS A 135 0.38 8.59 -4.13
N PRO A 136 -0.38 8.87 -3.07
CA PRO A 136 -0.23 8.13 -1.83
C PRO A 136 -0.62 6.67 -2.07
N LYS A 137 0.29 5.75 -1.72
CA LYS A 137 0.15 4.33 -2.02
C LYS A 137 -0.76 3.68 -0.98
N LYS A 138 -1.78 2.94 -1.43
CA LYS A 138 -2.72 2.20 -0.57
C LYS A 138 -2.38 0.71 -0.54
N ALA A 139 -2.54 0.07 0.61
CA ALA A 139 -2.38 -1.37 0.76
C ALA A 139 -3.29 -1.90 1.88
N HIS A 140 -3.45 -3.22 1.96
CA HIS A 140 -4.27 -3.89 2.97
C HIS A 140 -3.49 -5.02 3.63
N PHE A 141 -3.66 -5.16 4.93
CA PHE A 141 -3.05 -6.24 5.72
C PHE A 141 -3.96 -6.58 6.90
N ALA A 142 -4.15 -7.88 7.18
CA ALA A 142 -4.98 -8.36 8.31
C ALA A 142 -6.41 -7.77 8.44
N GLY A 143 -6.97 -7.19 7.38
CA GLY A 143 -8.28 -6.53 7.40
C GLY A 143 -8.24 -5.03 7.69
N HIS A 144 -7.05 -4.46 7.92
CA HIS A 144 -6.81 -3.04 8.05
C HIS A 144 -6.40 -2.46 6.68
N SER A 145 -6.60 -1.15 6.50
CA SER A 145 -6.16 -0.43 5.31
C SER A 145 -5.03 0.52 5.67
N TYR A 146 -4.06 0.68 4.79
CA TYR A 146 -2.88 1.51 5.01
C TYR A 146 -2.70 2.49 3.85
N LEU A 147 -2.27 3.70 4.16
CA LEU A 147 -1.96 4.75 3.20
C LEU A 147 -0.60 5.35 3.51
N LEU A 148 0.36 5.19 2.59
CA LEU A 148 1.64 5.87 2.67
C LEU A 148 1.48 7.32 2.19
N VAL A 149 1.87 8.26 3.03
CA VAL A 149 1.98 9.69 2.72
C VAL A 149 3.47 10.01 2.58
N PRO A 150 3.98 10.22 1.35
CA PRO A 150 5.41 10.45 1.12
C PRO A 150 5.87 11.86 1.50
N THR A 151 4.95 12.80 1.72
CA THR A 151 5.28 14.18 2.09
C THR A 151 5.80 14.25 3.53
N PRO A 152 7.07 14.66 3.76
CA PRO A 152 7.64 14.67 5.11
C PRO A 152 7.01 15.72 6.03
N MET A 153 6.59 15.30 7.21
CA MET A 153 5.96 16.14 8.25
C MET A 153 6.61 15.88 9.61
N THR A 154 6.43 16.80 10.55
CA THR A 154 6.76 16.51 11.96
C THR A 154 5.83 15.40 12.47
N TRP A 155 6.21 14.70 13.54
CA TRP A 155 5.39 13.61 14.06
C TRP A 155 3.98 14.07 14.45
N GLU A 156 3.87 15.24 15.09
CA GLU A 156 2.58 15.80 15.51
C GLU A 156 1.70 16.20 14.31
N ASP A 157 2.29 16.85 13.30
CA ASP A 157 1.59 17.21 12.07
C ASP A 157 1.12 15.96 11.33
N ALA A 158 1.96 14.92 11.27
CA ALA A 158 1.65 13.65 10.63
C ALA A 158 0.49 12.92 11.34
N GLN A 159 0.50 12.89 12.68
CA GLN A 159 -0.60 12.34 13.47
C GLN A 159 -1.89 13.14 13.29
N ALA A 160 -1.83 14.48 13.31
CA ALA A 160 -2.99 15.33 13.06
C ALA A 160 -3.56 15.10 11.64
N HIS A 161 -2.68 14.95 10.64
CA HIS A 161 -3.07 14.61 9.27
C HIS A 161 -3.75 13.25 9.18
N ALA A 162 -3.22 12.25 9.88
CA ALA A 162 -3.79 10.91 9.94
C ALA A 162 -5.21 10.94 10.52
N LEU A 163 -5.40 11.64 11.63
CA LEU A 163 -6.70 11.83 12.28
C LEU A 163 -7.69 12.57 11.36
N GLN A 164 -7.24 13.61 10.65
CA GLN A 164 -8.10 14.33 9.69
C GLN A 164 -8.59 13.41 8.55
N LYS A 165 -7.80 12.40 8.15
CA LYS A 165 -8.21 11.40 7.16
C LYS A 165 -9.10 10.30 7.73
N GLY A 166 -9.36 10.28 9.04
CA GLY A 166 -10.14 9.25 9.72
C GLY A 166 -9.35 7.99 10.08
N GLY A 167 -8.01 8.09 10.15
CA GLY A 167 -7.12 7.02 10.62
C GLY A 167 -6.20 7.52 11.74
N HIS A 168 -5.11 6.81 11.97
CA HIS A 168 -4.02 7.23 12.86
C HIS A 168 -2.67 6.83 12.25
N LEU A 169 -1.55 7.34 12.76
CA LEU A 169 -0.25 6.81 12.37
C LEU A 169 -0.19 5.31 12.67
N ALA A 170 0.35 4.53 11.74
CA ALA A 170 0.39 3.08 11.84
C ALA A 170 1.13 2.61 13.10
N VAL A 171 0.55 1.64 13.79
CA VAL A 171 1.12 1.04 15.01
C VAL A 171 1.33 -0.44 14.75
N PRO A 172 2.54 -0.89 14.41
CA PRO A 172 2.76 -2.31 14.15
C PRO A 172 2.52 -3.12 15.43
N ASN A 173 1.60 -4.08 15.36
CA ASN A 173 1.20 -4.93 16.47
C ASN A 173 1.78 -6.35 16.38
N SER A 174 2.41 -6.70 15.26
CA SER A 174 3.14 -7.96 15.07
C SER A 174 4.36 -7.80 14.16
N GLU A 175 5.22 -8.82 14.15
CA GLU A 175 6.39 -8.88 13.26
C GLU A 175 5.96 -8.85 11.79
N GLU A 176 4.90 -9.58 11.44
CA GLU A 176 4.38 -9.65 10.06
C GLU A 176 3.81 -8.31 9.59
N GLU A 177 3.12 -7.59 10.48
CA GLU A 177 2.59 -6.25 10.20
C GLU A 177 3.72 -5.24 10.02
N ASN A 178 4.71 -5.26 10.91
CA ASN A 178 5.88 -4.41 10.82
C ASN A 178 6.64 -4.63 9.50
N ALA A 179 6.89 -5.89 9.14
CA ALA A 179 7.52 -6.25 7.88
C ALA A 179 6.65 -5.83 6.68
N PHE A 180 5.32 -5.92 6.78
CA PHE A 180 4.40 -5.42 5.76
C PHE A 180 4.53 -3.91 5.55
N ILE A 181 4.55 -3.11 6.62
CA ILE A 181 4.71 -1.65 6.55
C ILE A 181 6.07 -1.31 5.93
N ALA A 182 7.16 -1.95 6.38
CA ALA A 182 8.50 -1.74 5.83
C ALA A 182 8.57 -2.04 4.32
N ARG A 183 7.99 -3.18 3.88
CA ARG A 183 7.90 -3.52 2.45
C ARG A 183 7.07 -2.51 1.67
N MET A 184 5.93 -2.08 2.19
CA MET A 184 5.05 -1.10 1.55
C MET A 184 5.79 0.21 1.26
N VAL A 185 6.56 0.70 2.24
CA VAL A 185 7.39 1.90 2.16
C VAL A 185 8.49 1.74 1.11
N ARG A 186 9.27 0.65 1.19
CA ARG A 186 10.35 0.36 0.23
C ARG A 186 9.84 0.20 -1.20
N ASP A 187 8.75 -0.54 -1.40
CA ASP A 187 8.16 -0.77 -2.72
C ASP A 187 7.53 0.51 -3.30
N ALA A 188 7.36 1.56 -2.50
CA ALA A 188 6.97 2.90 -2.96
C ALA A 188 8.17 3.78 -3.32
N GLY A 189 9.41 3.28 -3.19
CA GLY A 189 10.63 4.05 -3.44
C GLY A 189 10.98 5.04 -2.32
N VAL A 190 10.39 4.88 -1.13
CA VAL A 190 10.77 5.66 0.05
C VAL A 190 11.88 4.89 0.78
N PHE A 191 13.08 5.48 0.80
CA PHE A 191 14.27 4.90 1.43
C PHE A 191 14.63 5.57 2.77
N GLU A 192 13.97 6.67 3.09
CA GLU A 192 14.08 7.35 4.38
C GLU A 192 13.17 6.69 5.42
N ALA A 193 13.48 6.95 6.69
CA ALA A 193 12.63 6.48 7.78
C ALA A 193 11.21 7.08 7.70
N VAL A 194 10.22 6.35 8.22
CA VAL A 194 8.83 6.77 8.29
C VAL A 194 8.31 6.81 9.73
N TRP A 195 7.42 7.75 10.05
CA TRP A 195 6.83 7.81 11.38
C TRP A 195 5.92 6.61 11.68
N LEU A 196 6.00 6.13 12.92
CA LEU A 196 5.05 5.21 13.54
C LEU A 196 4.21 5.95 14.58
N GLY A 197 3.01 5.45 14.86
CA GLY A 197 2.12 6.00 15.89
C GLY A 197 2.55 5.65 17.32
N ILE A 198 3.83 5.80 17.64
CA ILE A 198 4.43 5.38 18.91
C ILE A 198 5.29 6.52 19.47
N THR A 199 5.09 6.85 20.75
CA THR A 199 5.75 7.98 21.44
C THR A 199 5.89 7.73 22.94
N ASP A 200 6.92 8.27 23.57
CA ASP A 200 7.09 8.35 25.02
C ASP A 200 7.13 9.80 25.54
N LYS A 201 6.68 10.76 24.72
CA LYS A 201 6.67 12.20 25.04
C LYS A 201 6.02 12.56 26.38
N GLU A 202 5.02 11.77 26.80
CA GLU A 202 4.32 11.99 28.07
C GLU A 202 5.16 11.58 29.29
N GLU A 203 5.92 10.50 29.17
CA GLU A 203 6.72 9.92 30.24
C GLU A 203 7.91 9.16 29.63
N GLU A 204 9.09 9.74 29.78
CA GLU A 204 10.37 9.21 29.30
C GLU A 204 10.56 7.71 29.58
N GLY A 205 10.87 6.96 28.53
CA GLY A 205 11.07 5.52 28.60
C GLY A 205 9.77 4.70 28.66
N VAL A 206 8.60 5.34 28.73
CA VAL A 206 7.29 4.70 28.69
C VAL A 206 6.65 4.93 27.33
N TRP A 207 7.02 4.07 26.38
CA TRP A 207 6.51 4.10 25.00
C TRP A 207 5.06 3.63 24.91
N LYS A 208 4.22 4.50 24.34
CA LYS A 208 2.79 4.31 24.15
C LYS A 208 2.43 4.40 22.66
N ALA A 209 1.40 3.67 22.27
CA ALA A 209 0.77 3.84 20.98
C ALA A 209 -0.18 5.04 20.99
N VAL A 210 -0.44 5.63 19.82
CA VAL A 210 -1.50 6.64 19.61
C VAL A 210 -2.90 6.02 19.68
N THR A 211 -2.99 4.69 19.60
CA THR A 211 -4.21 3.93 19.83
C THR A 211 -4.38 3.65 21.33
N SER A 212 -5.59 3.28 21.75
CA SER A 212 -5.87 2.86 23.13
C SER A 212 -5.30 1.48 23.47
N GLU A 213 -4.59 0.84 22.54
CA GLU A 213 -4.07 -0.51 22.70
C GLU A 213 -2.72 -0.51 23.41
N ASN A 214 -2.44 -1.57 24.16
CA ASN A 214 -1.14 -1.72 24.79
C ASN A 214 -0.08 -2.05 23.74
N LEU A 215 1.03 -1.31 23.73
CA LEU A 215 2.17 -1.57 22.87
C LEU A 215 2.88 -2.86 23.31
N ALA A 216 2.45 -4.00 22.78
CA ALA A 216 3.03 -5.30 23.09
C ALA A 216 4.25 -5.62 22.21
N PHE A 217 4.14 -5.36 20.91
CA PHE A 217 5.21 -5.55 19.95
C PHE A 217 6.17 -4.36 19.95
N ARG A 218 7.48 -4.63 19.88
CA ARG A 218 8.55 -3.64 19.78
C ARG A 218 9.67 -4.20 18.91
N ASN A 219 10.18 -3.40 17.97
CA ASN A 219 11.29 -3.80 17.11
C ASN A 219 12.39 -2.74 17.02
N TRP A 220 12.83 -2.23 18.16
CA TRP A 220 13.93 -1.25 18.24
C TRP A 220 15.20 -1.77 17.57
N PHE A 221 15.89 -0.89 16.85
CA PHE A 221 17.23 -1.15 16.36
C PHE A 221 18.19 -1.39 17.55
N MET A 222 19.27 -2.12 17.31
CA MET A 222 20.22 -2.44 18.36
C MET A 222 20.83 -1.16 18.94
N GLY A 223 20.58 -0.91 20.23
CA GLY A 223 21.02 0.30 20.93
C GLY A 223 19.91 1.33 21.14
N GLU A 224 18.75 1.17 20.49
CA GLU A 224 17.60 2.05 20.61
C GLU A 224 16.57 1.56 21.65
N PRO A 225 15.76 2.46 22.22
CA PRO A 225 15.82 3.93 22.07
C PRO A 225 16.96 4.56 22.90
N ASN A 226 17.62 5.59 22.37
CA ASN A 226 18.82 6.19 22.98
C ASN A 226 18.79 7.71 23.21
N GLY A 227 17.85 8.42 22.59
CA GLY A 227 17.81 9.88 22.53
C GLY A 227 17.26 10.56 23.79
N ARG A 228 16.78 9.78 24.76
CA ARG A 228 16.24 10.26 26.03
C ARG A 228 15.13 11.31 25.79
N HIS A 229 15.05 12.32 26.65
CA HIS A 229 14.10 13.43 26.54
C HIS A 229 14.16 14.24 25.22
N PHE A 230 15.17 14.03 24.37
CA PHE A 230 15.31 14.76 23.11
C PHE A 230 14.62 14.07 21.93
N GLU A 231 14.41 12.76 21.99
CA GLU A 231 13.87 11.95 20.90
C GLU A 231 12.74 11.08 21.42
N ASN A 232 11.51 11.52 21.20
CA ASN A 232 10.34 10.95 21.87
C ASN A 232 9.34 10.30 20.90
N TYR A 233 9.74 10.08 19.65
CA TYR A 233 8.85 9.65 18.56
C TYR A 233 9.49 8.53 17.76
N ALA A 234 8.80 7.39 17.62
CA ALA A 234 9.35 6.26 16.90
C ALA A 234 9.23 6.45 15.39
N ASN A 235 10.30 6.12 14.68
CA ASN A 235 10.29 5.94 13.23
C ASN A 235 10.75 4.52 12.87
N LEU A 236 10.41 4.07 11.66
CA LEU A 236 10.76 2.77 11.08
C LEU A 236 11.69 2.99 9.90
N GLY A 237 12.75 2.18 9.78
CA GLY A 237 13.58 2.15 8.57
C GLY A 237 14.78 3.09 8.58
N TRP A 238 15.23 3.57 9.74
CA TRP A 238 16.38 4.49 9.85
C TRP A 238 17.73 3.82 9.53
N SER A 239 18.17 2.83 10.31
CA SER A 239 19.43 2.10 10.10
C SER A 239 19.23 0.69 9.53
N SER A 240 18.04 0.12 9.69
CA SER A 240 17.64 -1.14 9.08
C SER A 240 16.16 -1.08 8.72
N PRO A 241 15.71 -1.66 7.59
CA PRO A 241 14.38 -1.42 7.02
C PRO A 241 13.21 -1.74 7.94
N GLU A 242 13.39 -2.72 8.84
CA GLU A 242 12.31 -3.23 9.69
C GLU A 242 12.43 -2.81 11.14
N THR A 243 13.51 -2.13 11.53
CA THR A 243 13.76 -1.75 12.93
C THR A 243 13.43 -0.29 13.20
N TRP A 244 13.16 0.00 14.45
CA TRP A 244 12.72 1.30 14.91
C TRP A 244 13.86 2.12 15.51
N ASN A 245 13.72 3.44 15.46
CA ASN A 245 14.59 4.40 16.12
C ASN A 245 13.72 5.49 16.76
N ASP A 246 14.17 6.08 17.86
CA ASP A 246 13.55 7.27 18.43
C ASP A 246 14.12 8.53 17.78
N ALA A 247 13.25 9.46 17.37
CA ALA A 247 13.68 10.68 16.70
C ALA A 247 13.09 11.93 17.35
N SER A 248 13.82 13.03 17.17
CA SER A 248 13.43 14.33 17.72
C SER A 248 12.12 14.89 17.15
N ALA A 249 11.47 15.78 17.92
CA ALA A 249 10.24 16.47 17.53
C ALA A 249 10.34 17.30 16.23
N HIS A 250 11.56 17.68 15.85
CA HIS A 250 11.83 18.54 14.69
C HIS A 250 12.17 17.74 13.43
N ALA A 251 12.38 16.42 13.56
CA ALA A 251 12.59 15.57 12.40
C ALA A 251 11.35 15.59 11.50
N ARG A 252 11.58 15.37 10.21
CA ARG A 252 10.50 15.33 9.21
C ARG A 252 10.62 14.05 8.42
N HIS A 253 9.62 13.19 8.57
CA HIS A 253 9.57 11.90 7.90
C HIS A 253 8.26 11.74 7.15
N ALA A 254 8.29 10.92 6.09
CA ALA A 254 7.08 10.36 5.52
C ALA A 254 6.39 9.47 6.57
N PHE A 255 5.15 9.08 6.33
CA PHE A 255 4.39 8.34 7.34
C PHE A 255 3.33 7.44 6.72
N VAL A 256 2.96 6.41 7.46
CA VAL A 256 1.89 5.49 7.06
C VAL A 256 0.70 5.73 7.98
N ILE A 257 -0.47 5.96 7.36
CA ILE A 257 -1.74 6.03 8.06
C ILE A 257 -2.36 4.65 8.03
N GLU A 258 -2.83 4.19 9.18
CA GLU A 258 -3.63 3.00 9.34
C GLU A 258 -5.09 3.39 9.56
N PHE A 259 -5.99 2.65 8.92
CA PHE A 259 -7.44 2.77 9.07
C PHE A 259 -7.98 1.49 9.67
N ALA A 260 -8.80 1.64 10.71
CA ALA A 260 -9.52 0.55 11.34
C ALA A 260 -10.37 -0.23 10.32
N LYS A 261 -10.57 -1.50 10.64
CA LYS A 261 -11.32 -2.48 9.86
C LYS A 261 -12.81 -2.16 9.71
#